data_AF-A0A7X6UMQ3-F1
#
_entry.id   AF-A0A7X6UMQ3-F1
#
_cell.length_a   1.000
_cell.length_b   1.000
_cell.length_c   1.000
_cell.angle_alpha   90.00
_cell.angle_beta   90.00
_cell.angle_gamma   90.00
#
_symmetry.space_group_name_H-M   'P 1'
#
loop_
_entity.id
_entity.type
_entity.pdbx_description
1 polymer ?
#
loop_
_entity_poly.entity_id
_entity_poly.type
_entity_poly.pdbx_seq_one_letter_code
_entity_poly.pdbx_strand_id
1 'polypeptide(L)'
;PQAMRTLKYVLTISITLTFSVFFVLLLPEYGLSVLWMPGNLSTHLIAPIAAILDYIFFEKSHVKHRYTLLYTLVPPYAYVVLTMILSRLGVRYQGDSIVPYYFLDYEKLGWLRISENGIGVIYWILLISVVMLGMGKLILILNNWAQKAKN
;
A
#
# COMPACT_ATOMS: atom_id res chain seq x y z
N PRO A 1 3.16 -18.88 -15.70
CA PRO A 1 1.97 -18.33 -16.41
C PRO A 1 1.85 -16.81 -16.25
N GLN A 2 1.24 -16.10 -17.20
CA GLN A 2 1.12 -14.63 -17.14
C GLN A 2 0.32 -14.10 -15.94
N ALA A 3 -0.74 -14.82 -15.56
CA ALA A 3 -1.54 -14.51 -14.38
C ALA A 3 -0.70 -14.52 -13.09
N MET A 4 0.15 -15.54 -12.90
CA MET A 4 1.01 -15.65 -11.71
C MET A 4 2.00 -14.49 -11.59
N ARG A 5 2.58 -14.06 -12.71
CA ARG A 5 3.53 -12.93 -12.73
C ARG A 5 2.83 -11.60 -12.46
N THR A 6 1.59 -11.45 -12.96
CA THR A 6 0.73 -10.31 -12.65
C THR A 6 0.36 -10.29 -11.17
N LEU A 7 -0.02 -11.44 -10.59
CA LEU A 7 -0.32 -11.57 -9.18
C LEU A 7 0.89 -11.22 -8.31
N LYS A 8 2.05 -11.80 -8.61
CA LYS A 8 3.30 -11.48 -7.90
C LYS A 8 3.60 -9.99 -7.94
N TYR A 9 3.45 -9.33 -9.10
CA TYR A 9 3.61 -7.88 -9.22
C TYR A 9 2.63 -7.13 -8.31
N VAL A 10 1.33 -7.44 -8.36
CA VAL A 10 0.32 -6.80 -7.51
C VAL A 10 0.66 -6.97 -6.02
N LEU A 11 1.09 -8.16 -5.60
CA LEU A 11 1.49 -8.43 -4.23
C LEU A 11 2.75 -7.66 -3.82
N THR A 12 3.76 -7.58 -4.69
CA THR A 12 4.97 -6.77 -4.45
C THR A 12 4.61 -5.29 -4.27
N ILE A 13 3.74 -4.72 -5.10
CA ILE A 13 3.33 -3.31 -4.94
C ILE A 13 2.49 -3.11 -3.68
N SER A 14 1.65 -4.09 -3.32
CA SER A 14 0.85 -4.04 -2.10
C SER A 14 1.72 -4.04 -0.84
N ILE A 15 2.71 -4.93 -0.75
CA ILE A 15 3.63 -4.96 0.40
C ILE A 15 4.59 -3.75 0.41
N THR A 16 4.89 -3.18 -0.76
CA THR A 16 5.60 -1.89 -0.85
C THR A 16 4.76 -0.75 -0.28
N LEU A 17 3.44 -0.73 -0.55
CA LEU A 17 2.53 0.23 0.07
C LEU A 17 2.53 0.07 1.59
N THR A 18 2.49 -1.15 2.12
CA THR A 18 2.58 -1.42 3.56
C THR A 18 3.84 -0.81 4.18
N PHE A 19 4.99 -1.00 3.54
CA PHE A 19 6.24 -0.35 3.93
C PHE A 19 6.10 1.18 3.94
N SER A 20 5.61 1.78 2.84
CA SER A 20 5.51 3.23 2.71
C SER A 20 4.54 3.85 3.72
N VAL A 21 3.34 3.28 3.88
CA VAL A 21 2.35 3.75 4.84
C VAL A 21 2.89 3.64 6.26
N PHE A 22 3.57 2.54 6.60
CA PHE A 22 4.16 2.40 7.92
C PHE A 22 5.22 3.47 8.20
N PHE A 23 6.23 3.61 7.34
CA PHE A 23 7.34 4.54 7.61
C PHE A 23 6.94 6.02 7.48
N VAL A 24 6.00 6.35 6.59
CA VAL A 24 5.62 7.74 6.33
C VAL A 24 4.47 8.21 7.22
N LEU A 25 3.50 7.35 7.52
CA LEU A 25 2.28 7.75 8.24
C LEU A 25 2.21 7.18 9.67
N LEU A 26 2.53 5.91 9.86
CA LEU A 26 2.31 5.24 11.16
C LEU A 26 3.48 5.41 12.13
N LEU A 27 4.72 5.30 11.64
CA LEU A 27 5.91 5.42 12.48
C LEU A 27 6.06 6.80 13.12
N PRO A 28 5.78 7.93 12.43
CA PRO A 28 5.76 9.25 13.06
C PRO A 28 4.64 9.41 14.10
N GLU A 29 3.49 8.75 13.89
CA GLU A 29 2.33 8.81 14.78
C GLU A 29 2.57 8.02 16.08
N TYR A 30 3.12 6.81 15.96
CA TYR A 30 3.27 5.87 17.10
C TYR A 30 4.68 5.84 17.71
N GLY A 31 5.68 6.45 17.06
CA GLY A 31 7.05 6.56 17.52
C GLY A 31 7.97 5.38 17.14
N LEU A 32 9.28 5.55 17.31
CA LEU A 32 10.28 4.57 16.85
C LEU A 32 10.22 3.21 17.56
N SER A 33 9.67 3.15 18.78
CA SER A 33 9.59 1.91 19.55
C SER A 33 8.74 0.84 18.86
N VAL A 34 7.69 1.22 18.13
CA VAL A 34 6.82 0.25 17.45
C VAL A 34 7.53 -0.46 16.29
N LEU A 35 8.58 0.11 15.68
CA LEU A 35 9.35 -0.55 14.63
C LEU A 35 10.04 -1.83 15.14
N TRP A 36 10.49 -1.83 16.39
CA TRP A 36 11.27 -2.93 16.97
C TRP A 36 10.42 -4.11 17.44
N MET A 37 9.09 -3.98 17.39
CA MET A 37 8.19 -5.11 17.64
C MET A 37 8.38 -6.14 16.52
N PRO A 38 8.59 -7.44 16.82
CA PRO A 38 8.90 -8.46 15.81
C PRO A 38 7.88 -8.52 14.65
N GLY A 39 6.59 -8.34 14.97
CA GLY A 39 5.53 -8.27 13.96
C GLY A 39 5.69 -7.08 13.02
N ASN A 40 6.03 -5.90 13.53
CA ASN A 40 6.20 -4.71 12.71
C ASN A 40 7.49 -4.76 11.90
N LEU A 41 8.60 -5.21 12.50
CA LEU A 41 9.87 -5.35 11.82
C LEU A 41 9.77 -6.30 10.62
N SER A 42 9.12 -7.46 10.80
CA SER A 42 8.93 -8.43 9.74
C SER A 42 8.01 -7.93 8.63
N THR A 43 6.84 -7.40 8.98
CA THR A 43 5.78 -7.06 8.01
C THR A 43 5.96 -5.70 7.33
N HIS A 44 6.64 -4.75 7.98
CA HIS A 44 6.80 -3.39 7.47
C HIS A 44 8.21 -3.06 7.03
N LEU A 45 9.22 -3.90 7.30
CA LEU A 45 10.60 -3.69 6.83
C LEU A 45 11.17 -4.89 6.08
N ILE A 46 11.32 -6.05 6.74
CA ILE A 46 12.05 -7.19 6.18
C ILE A 46 11.32 -7.78 4.97
N ALA A 47 10.06 -8.16 5.12
CA ALA A 47 9.29 -8.76 4.03
C ALA A 47 9.06 -7.82 2.84
N PRO A 48 8.73 -6.53 3.03
CA PRO A 48 8.66 -5.59 1.92
C PRO A 48 9.98 -5.45 1.15
N ILE A 49 11.11 -5.25 1.84
CA ILE A 49 12.42 -5.11 1.18
C ILE A 49 12.75 -6.39 0.41
N ALA A 50 12.57 -7.56 1.02
CA ALA A 50 12.81 -8.84 0.36
C ALA A 50 11.94 -9.01 -0.90
N ALA A 51 10.65 -8.68 -0.83
CA ALA A 51 9.73 -8.77 -1.96
C ALA A 51 10.07 -7.79 -3.09
N ILE A 52 10.50 -6.56 -2.76
CA ILE A 52 10.93 -5.56 -3.74
C ILE A 52 12.20 -6.03 -4.45
N LEU A 53 13.21 -6.48 -3.69
CA LEU A 53 14.47 -6.97 -4.26
C LEU A 53 14.24 -8.23 -5.09
N ASP A 54 13.42 -9.17 -4.61
CA ASP A 54 13.05 -10.38 -5.35
C ASP A 54 12.45 -10.02 -6.71
N TYR A 55 11.48 -9.09 -6.72
CA TYR A 55 10.84 -8.67 -7.95
C TYR A 55 11.83 -7.97 -8.89
N ILE A 56 12.63 -7.03 -8.41
CA ILE A 56 13.56 -6.27 -9.27
C ILE A 56 14.59 -7.20 -9.92
N PHE A 57 15.21 -8.10 -9.16
CA PHE A 57 16.35 -8.86 -9.66
C PHE A 57 15.98 -10.20 -10.29
N PHE A 58 14.92 -10.87 -9.84
CA PHE A 58 14.63 -12.25 -10.24
C PHE A 58 13.39 -12.39 -11.12
N GLU A 59 12.45 -11.44 -11.06
CA GLU A 59 11.29 -11.48 -11.94
C GLU A 59 11.70 -11.12 -13.37
N LYS A 60 11.38 -12.00 -14.32
CA LYS A 60 11.57 -11.67 -15.74
C LYS A 60 10.68 -10.46 -16.07
N SER A 61 11.10 -9.59 -16.98
CA SER A 61 10.23 -8.49 -17.44
C SER A 61 8.92 -9.05 -18.03
N HIS A 62 7.77 -8.64 -17.48
CA HIS A 62 6.47 -9.18 -17.90
C HIS A 62 5.37 -8.18 -18.19
N VAL A 63 5.51 -6.92 -17.78
CA VAL A 63 4.37 -6.00 -17.89
C VAL A 63 4.22 -5.57 -19.35
N LYS A 64 3.47 -6.38 -20.08
CA LYS A 64 3.10 -6.16 -21.47
C LYS A 64 1.92 -5.20 -21.60
N HIS A 65 1.14 -4.97 -20.53
CA HIS A 65 -0.12 -4.24 -20.61
C HIS A 65 -0.20 -3.04 -19.67
N ARG A 66 -0.62 -1.88 -20.19
CA ARG A 66 -0.92 -0.66 -19.42
C ARG A 66 -1.94 -0.85 -18.29
N TYR A 67 -2.76 -1.90 -18.37
CA TYR A 67 -3.81 -2.20 -17.38
C TYR A 67 -3.28 -3.03 -16.20
N THR A 68 -2.12 -3.68 -16.34
CA THR A 68 -1.50 -4.41 -15.22
C THR A 68 -1.19 -3.49 -14.04
N LEU A 69 -0.88 -2.21 -14.32
CA LEU A 69 -0.67 -1.20 -13.29
C LEU A 69 -1.97 -0.90 -12.51
N LEU A 70 -3.14 -0.92 -13.16
CA LEU A 70 -4.41 -0.65 -12.48
C LEU A 70 -4.79 -1.78 -11.51
N TYR A 71 -4.34 -3.01 -11.76
CA TYR A 71 -4.59 -4.14 -10.86
C TYR A 71 -3.93 -3.97 -9.49
N THR A 72 -2.91 -3.11 -9.37
CA THR A 72 -2.30 -2.81 -8.05
C THR A 72 -3.26 -2.05 -7.14
N LEU A 73 -4.30 -1.40 -7.69
CA LEU A 73 -5.32 -0.68 -6.91
C LEU A 73 -6.40 -1.61 -6.33
N VAL A 74 -6.47 -2.87 -6.77
CA VAL A 74 -7.50 -3.80 -6.28
C VAL A 74 -7.35 -4.07 -4.77
N PRO A 75 -6.17 -4.43 -4.24
CA PRO A 75 -5.99 -4.67 -2.80
C PRO A 75 -6.36 -3.50 -1.87
N PRO A 76 -5.88 -2.25 -2.06
CA PRO A 76 -6.25 -1.15 -1.16
C PRO A 76 -7.73 -0.80 -1.23
N TYR A 77 -8.38 -0.90 -2.39
CA TYR A 77 -9.80 -0.62 -2.52
C TYR A 77 -10.65 -1.72 -1.89
N ALA A 78 -10.25 -2.99 -2.06
CA ALA A 78 -10.87 -4.10 -1.35
C ALA A 78 -10.75 -3.92 0.18
N TYR A 79 -9.59 -3.46 0.65
CA TYR A 79 -9.37 -3.12 2.05
C TYR A 79 -10.31 -2.01 2.53
N VAL A 80 -10.41 -0.89 1.81
CA VAL A 80 -11.32 0.21 2.16
C VAL A 80 -12.77 -0.28 2.20
N VAL A 81 -13.25 -0.99 1.19
CA VAL A 81 -14.61 -1.52 1.14
C VAL A 81 -14.87 -2.45 2.34
N LEU A 82 -13.96 -3.38 2.61
CA LEU A 82 -14.07 -4.28 3.76
C LEU A 82 -14.14 -3.51 5.08
N THR A 83 -13.24 -2.55 5.28
CA THR A 83 -13.22 -1.70 6.48
C THR A 83 -14.53 -0.94 6.66
N MET A 84 -15.12 -0.38 5.60
CA MET A 84 -16.40 0.33 5.68
C MET A 84 -17.55 -0.60 6.05
N ILE A 85 -17.57 -1.83 5.50
CA ILE A 85 -18.55 -2.85 5.87
C ILE A 85 -18.41 -3.21 7.35
N LEU A 86 -17.19 -3.50 7.82
CA LEU A 86 -16.93 -3.85 9.22
C LEU A 86 -17.31 -2.73 10.19
N SER A 87 -16.98 -1.48 9.85
CA SER A 87 -17.40 -0.29 10.60
C SER A 87 -18.93 -0.24 10.78
N ARG A 88 -19.67 -0.50 9.68
CA ARG A 88 -21.14 -0.48 9.67
C ARG A 88 -21.76 -1.63 10.47
N LEU A 89 -21.05 -2.75 10.57
CA LEU A 89 -21.39 -3.91 11.41
C LEU A 89 -21.02 -3.70 12.89
N GLY A 90 -20.44 -2.55 13.25
CA GLY A 90 -20.11 -2.21 14.63
C GLY A 90 -18.76 -2.74 15.10
N VAL A 91 -17.90 -3.21 14.20
CA VAL A 91 -16.50 -3.53 14.55
C VAL A 91 -15.79 -2.24 14.94
N ARG A 92 -15.03 -2.32 16.04
CA ARG A 92 -14.25 -1.22 16.60
C ARG A 92 -12.78 -1.61 16.70
N TYR A 93 -11.92 -0.64 16.42
CA TYR A 93 -10.48 -0.76 16.43
C TYR A 93 -9.92 -0.07 17.67
N GLN A 94 -8.59 0.09 17.73
CA GLN A 94 -7.90 0.71 18.85
C GLN A 94 -8.51 2.09 19.19
N GLY A 95 -8.73 2.34 20.48
CA GLY A 95 -9.33 3.60 20.94
C GLY A 95 -10.80 3.79 20.55
N ASP A 96 -11.54 2.69 20.35
CA ASP A 96 -12.95 2.69 19.91
C ASP A 96 -13.16 3.32 18.51
N SER A 97 -12.10 3.35 17.71
CA SER A 97 -12.17 3.88 16.34
C SER A 97 -13.03 3.00 15.46
N ILE A 98 -13.86 3.60 14.61
CA ILE A 98 -14.70 2.90 13.63
C ILE A 98 -13.89 2.33 12.45
N VAL A 99 -12.65 2.81 12.26
CA VAL A 99 -11.71 2.40 11.22
C VAL A 99 -10.32 2.11 11.79
N PRO A 100 -9.50 1.28 11.13
CA PRO A 100 -8.17 0.90 11.61
C PRO A 100 -7.12 2.01 11.48
N TYR A 101 -7.31 2.97 10.58
CA TYR A 101 -6.37 4.05 10.34
C TYR A 101 -7.06 5.40 10.31
N TYR A 102 -6.41 6.42 10.88
CA TYR A 102 -6.98 7.77 11.03
C TYR A 102 -7.39 8.40 9.69
N PHE A 103 -6.65 8.13 8.61
CA PHE A 103 -6.91 8.70 7.28
C PHE A 103 -8.14 8.09 6.58
N LEU A 104 -8.77 7.07 7.18
CA LEU A 104 -10.04 6.50 6.74
C LEU A 104 -11.23 6.94 7.62
N ASP A 105 -11.00 7.75 8.65
CA ASP A 105 -12.01 8.13 9.63
C ASP A 105 -12.92 9.21 9.02
N TYR A 106 -13.98 8.76 8.34
CA TYR A 106 -14.92 9.64 7.65
C TYR A 106 -15.81 10.44 8.61
N GLU A 107 -15.94 10.03 9.88
CA GLU A 107 -16.68 10.79 10.88
C GLU A 107 -15.87 12.01 11.35
N LYS A 108 -14.54 11.86 11.49
CA LYS A 108 -13.65 12.97 11.84
C LYS A 108 -13.28 13.85 10.65
N LEU A 109 -12.85 13.23 9.54
CA LEU A 109 -12.30 13.95 8.39
C LEU A 109 -13.38 14.38 7.39
N GLY A 110 -14.55 13.75 7.41
CA GLY A 110 -15.55 13.88 6.35
C GLY A 110 -15.08 13.22 5.04
N TRP A 111 -16.01 13.03 4.09
CA TRP A 111 -15.70 12.39 2.81
C TRP A 111 -14.97 13.33 1.84
N LEU A 112 -15.47 14.56 1.69
CA LEU A 112 -15.00 15.55 0.70
C LEU A 112 -14.52 16.87 1.33
N ARG A 113 -14.39 16.92 2.65
CA ARG A 113 -14.01 18.13 3.38
C ARG A 113 -12.52 18.43 3.18
N ILE A 114 -12.17 19.70 3.07
CA ILE A 114 -10.79 20.19 3.17
C ILE A 114 -10.80 21.22 4.29
N SER A 115 -9.94 21.05 5.28
CA SER A 115 -9.89 21.93 6.46
C SER A 115 -8.46 22.05 6.98
N GLU A 116 -8.26 22.93 7.96
CA GLU A 116 -6.97 23.09 8.65
C GLU A 116 -6.50 21.79 9.31
N ASN A 117 -7.44 20.93 9.74
CA ASN A 117 -7.15 19.64 10.37
C ASN A 117 -6.86 18.51 9.38
N GLY A 118 -6.81 18.80 8.07
CA GLY A 118 -6.49 17.85 7.02
C GLY A 118 -7.55 17.71 5.93
N ILE A 119 -7.37 16.66 5.13
CA ILE A 119 -8.18 16.35 3.95
C ILE A 119 -9.11 15.16 4.22
N GLY A 120 -10.30 15.21 3.62
CA GLY A 120 -11.30 14.15 3.68
C GLY A 120 -10.84 12.83 3.06
N VAL A 121 -11.56 11.76 3.41
CA VAL A 121 -11.18 10.38 3.11
C VAL A 121 -11.02 10.11 1.60
N ILE A 122 -11.82 10.73 0.73
CA ILE A 122 -11.69 10.54 -0.72
C ILE A 122 -10.33 11.04 -1.23
N TYR A 123 -9.82 12.15 -0.69
CA TYR A 123 -8.52 12.67 -1.09
C TYR A 123 -7.38 11.76 -0.64
N TRP A 124 -7.49 11.13 0.53
CA TRP A 124 -6.55 10.10 0.98
C TRP A 124 -6.54 8.88 0.08
N ILE A 125 -7.72 8.38 -0.31
CA ILE A 125 -7.85 7.26 -1.25
C ILE A 125 -7.20 7.60 -2.59
N LEU A 126 -7.44 8.79 -3.13
CA LEU A 126 -6.83 9.26 -4.37
C LEU A 126 -5.31 9.41 -4.24
N LEU A 127 -4.83 9.97 -3.13
CA LEU A 127 -3.40 10.14 -2.85
C LEU A 127 -2.69 8.78 -2.80
N ILE A 128 -3.21 7.83 -2.04
CA ILE A 128 -2.67 6.47 -1.94
C ILE A 128 -2.68 5.78 -3.32
N SER A 129 -3.73 5.99 -4.11
CA SER A 129 -3.83 5.43 -5.45
C SER A 129 -2.74 5.96 -6.38
N VAL A 130 -2.50 7.28 -6.37
CA VAL A 130 -1.41 7.89 -7.14
C VAL A 130 -0.06 7.34 -6.69
N VAL A 131 0.17 7.22 -5.38
CA VAL A 131 1.40 6.65 -4.82
C VAL A 131 1.58 5.20 -5.27
N MET A 132 0.54 4.36 -5.23
CA MET A 132 0.60 2.97 -5.72
C MET A 132 0.92 2.87 -7.20
N LEU A 133 0.31 3.69 -8.05
CA LEU A 133 0.60 3.73 -9.48
C LEU A 133 2.05 4.20 -9.73
N GLY A 134 2.52 5.20 -8.96
CA GLY A 134 3.88 5.70 -9.01
C GLY A 134 4.92 4.64 -8.63
N MET A 135 4.75 4.00 -7.47
CA MET A 135 5.61 2.90 -7.00
C MET A 135 5.58 1.72 -7.97
N GLY A 136 4.38 1.37 -8.45
CA GLY A 136 4.20 0.33 -9.45
C GLY A 136 5.01 0.59 -10.71
N LYS A 137 4.96 1.82 -11.25
CA LYS A 137 5.75 2.22 -12.41
C LYS A 137 7.26 2.23 -12.11
N LEU A 138 7.65 2.75 -10.94
CA LEU A 138 9.06 2.81 -10.53
C LEU A 138 9.68 1.41 -10.44
N ILE A 139 9.04 0.48 -9.74
CA ILE A 139 9.53 -0.90 -9.59
C ILE A 139 9.65 -1.60 -10.95
N LEU A 140 8.75 -1.32 -11.90
CA LEU A 140 8.88 -1.84 -13.27
C LEU A 140 10.07 -1.27 -14.03
N ILE A 141 10.33 0.03 -13.90
CA ILE A 141 11.50 0.66 -14.51
C ILE A 141 12.78 0.03 -13.94
N LEU A 142 12.85 -0.13 -12.62
CA LEU A 142 14.00 -0.74 -11.94
C LEU A 142 14.21 -2.20 -12.35
N ASN A 143 13.13 -3.00 -12.38
CA ASN A 143 13.19 -4.38 -12.88
C ASN A 143 13.72 -4.42 -14.32
N ASN A 144 13.13 -3.64 -15.23
CA ASN A 144 13.55 -3.62 -16.63
C ASN A 144 15.01 -3.21 -16.80
N TRP A 145 15.49 -2.25 -16.01
CA TRP A 145 16.89 -1.85 -16.01
C TRP A 145 17.80 -2.98 -15.51
N ALA A 146 17.46 -3.62 -14.39
CA ALA A 146 18.22 -4.75 -13.84
C ALA A 146 18.25 -5.96 -14.79
N GLN A 147 17.15 -6.25 -15.49
CA GLN A 147 17.11 -7.34 -16.47
C GLN A 147 17.91 -7.00 -17.74
N LYS A 148 17.94 -5.74 -18.18
CA LYS A 148 18.80 -5.30 -19.30
C LYS A 148 20.28 -5.43 -18.97
N ALA A 149 20.69 -5.08 -17.75
CA ALA A 149 22.09 -5.19 -17.34
C ALA A 149 22.61 -6.64 -17.26
N LYS A 150 21.72 -7.64 -17.29
CA LYS A 150 22.07 -9.07 -17.29
C LYS A 150 22.24 -9.67 -18.69
N ASN A 151 21.77 -8.97 -19.74
CA ASN A 151 21.86 -9.42 -21.14
C ASN A 151 22.93 -8.63 -21.88
#